data_AF-A0A1I8JAS2-F1
#
_entry.id   AF-A0A1I8JAS2-F1
#
_cell.length_a   1.000
_cell.length_b   1.000
_cell.length_c   1.000
_cell.angle_alpha   90.00
_cell.angle_beta   90.00
_cell.angle_gamma   90.00
#
_symmetry.space_group_name_H-M   'P 1'
#
loop_
_entity.id
_entity.type
_entity.pdbx_description
1 polymer ?
#
loop_
_entity_poly.entity_id
_entity_poly.type
_entity_poly.pdbx_seq_one_letter_code
_entity_poly.pdbx_strand_id
1 'polypeptide(L)'
;PLCEGPAEVAVTFAGQPIPGSPFRVAVRPRCEPGAVVATGPGVRPPGGPSGSLPASLPAAFKVDARDAGPGELRVAVADPDGRAVPVSTEVLSDNGGGGGGDTGGGGVTACCYTPHLTGVHTVTVTYEGQHVPGSPFAVRSEATGDADKVRLLVPPQATVVADTEASIMVDASGAGDGGITCRITTSNDSELDIDLEENADGTVSLYYTPRIPGMQAIEIRFGGQLIPDGELQQMVIEEAEIVEKQEQKLTSSELPPAGPRYPEIDFGLTFDASTSARGGAIDALIRTPSGTVHQPEVTPPDADGRCSFVYRPSEIGQHELQVLMDGQPVAGSPFKFYVDCLGLGHVTAYGPGLCYGRSGEPANFTVVTKEAGPGNGKFHFKCVCHSVAE
;
A
#
# COMPACT_ATOMS: atom_id res chain seq x y z
N PRO A 1 -24.60 22.58 -46.18
CA PRO A 1 -26.02 22.19 -46.01
C PRO A 1 -26.26 21.97 -44.52
N LEU A 2 -27.42 22.36 -43.99
CA LEU A 2 -27.72 22.29 -42.54
C LEU A 2 -28.45 21.00 -42.13
N CYS A 3 -28.97 20.25 -43.10
CA CYS A 3 -29.71 19.00 -42.88
C CYS A 3 -29.18 17.90 -43.81
N GLU A 4 -29.20 16.67 -43.31
CA GLU A 4 -28.84 15.45 -44.03
C GLU A 4 -29.95 15.04 -45.01
N GLY A 5 -29.60 14.26 -46.03
CA GLY A 5 -30.57 13.67 -46.97
C GLY A 5 -30.47 14.18 -48.41
N PRO A 6 -31.45 13.84 -49.27
CA PRO A 6 -31.45 14.25 -50.66
C PRO A 6 -31.69 15.76 -50.77
N ALA A 7 -30.72 16.48 -51.33
CA ALA A 7 -30.81 17.89 -51.65
C ALA A 7 -30.90 18.08 -53.17
N GLU A 8 -31.62 19.11 -53.60
CA GLU A 8 -31.71 19.49 -55.01
C GLU A 8 -31.09 20.87 -55.21
N VAL A 9 -30.12 20.97 -56.11
CA VAL A 9 -29.48 22.22 -56.48
C VAL A 9 -30.01 22.64 -57.85
N ALA A 10 -30.89 23.66 -57.86
CA ALA A 10 -31.41 24.25 -59.08
C ALA A 10 -30.48 25.35 -59.57
N VAL A 11 -30.00 25.23 -60.81
CA VAL A 11 -29.14 26.22 -61.48
C VAL A 11 -29.86 26.75 -62.71
N THR A 12 -30.05 28.06 -62.77
CA THR A 12 -30.71 28.74 -63.90
C THR A 12 -29.78 29.77 -64.54
N PHE A 13 -29.93 29.95 -65.86
CA PHE A 13 -29.30 31.03 -66.62
C PHE A 13 -30.39 31.77 -67.40
N ALA A 14 -30.45 33.10 -67.25
CA ALA A 14 -31.52 33.94 -67.82
C ALA A 14 -32.96 33.47 -67.46
N GLY A 15 -33.14 32.91 -66.25
CA GLY A 15 -34.42 32.38 -65.79
C GLY A 15 -34.80 31.00 -66.33
N GLN A 16 -33.96 30.39 -67.17
CA GLN A 16 -34.15 29.03 -67.69
C GLN A 16 -33.22 28.03 -66.96
N PRO A 17 -33.71 26.86 -66.52
CA PRO A 17 -32.86 25.80 -65.98
C PRO A 17 -31.79 25.38 -66.99
N ILE A 18 -30.55 25.22 -66.54
CA ILE A 18 -29.51 24.63 -67.39
C ILE A 18 -29.76 23.12 -67.57
N PRO A 19 -29.24 22.48 -68.63
CA PRO A 19 -29.35 21.03 -68.79
C PRO A 19 -28.83 20.28 -67.55
N GLY A 20 -29.63 19.35 -67.04
CA GLY A 20 -29.32 18.57 -65.83
C GLY A 20 -29.74 19.20 -64.50
N SER A 21 -30.26 20.44 -64.52
CA SER A 21 -30.86 21.08 -63.33
C SER A 21 -32.33 20.68 -63.18
N PRO A 22 -32.81 20.35 -61.95
CA PRO A 22 -32.05 20.35 -60.70
C PRO A 22 -31.15 19.13 -60.52
N PHE A 23 -29.95 19.37 -59.97
CA PHE A 23 -29.01 18.31 -59.63
C PHE A 23 -29.38 17.71 -58.28
N ARG A 24 -29.58 16.40 -58.23
CA ARG A 24 -29.78 15.66 -56.98
C ARG A 24 -28.44 15.35 -56.34
N VAL A 25 -28.23 15.86 -55.13
CA VAL A 25 -27.03 15.66 -54.31
C VAL A 25 -27.44 14.98 -53.02
N ALA A 26 -26.81 13.85 -52.69
CA ALA A 26 -26.98 13.23 -51.38
C ALA A 26 -26.05 13.92 -50.38
N VAL A 27 -26.62 14.61 -49.39
CA VAL A 27 -25.86 15.18 -48.28
C VAL A 27 -25.66 14.09 -47.23
N ARG A 28 -24.43 13.57 -47.12
CA ARG A 28 -24.06 12.56 -46.11
C ARG A 28 -24.04 13.16 -44.70
N PRO A 29 -24.21 12.33 -43.66
CA PRO A 29 -23.99 12.74 -42.28
C PRO A 29 -22.60 13.33 -42.09
N ARG A 30 -22.48 14.26 -41.12
CA ARG A 30 -21.18 14.86 -40.77
C ARG A 30 -20.24 13.81 -40.15
N CYS A 31 -20.78 12.82 -39.47
CA CYS A 31 -20.07 11.70 -38.86
C CYS A 31 -20.90 10.42 -38.99
N GLU A 32 -20.24 9.27 -39.06
CA GLU A 32 -20.86 7.95 -39.14
C GLU A 32 -20.27 7.03 -38.06
N PRO A 33 -20.79 7.06 -36.80
CA PRO A 33 -20.32 6.20 -35.70
C PRO A 33 -20.34 4.70 -36.03
N GLY A 34 -21.24 4.27 -36.92
CA GLY A 34 -21.35 2.90 -37.40
C GLY A 34 -20.17 2.43 -38.27
N ALA A 35 -19.35 3.35 -38.79
CA ALA A 35 -18.15 3.04 -39.56
C ALA A 35 -16.91 2.87 -38.66
N VAL A 36 -17.02 3.16 -37.36
CA VAL A 36 -15.94 2.95 -36.39
C VAL A 36 -15.80 1.47 -36.06
N VAL A 37 -14.58 0.95 -36.07
CA VAL A 37 -14.29 -0.46 -35.78
C VAL A 37 -13.32 -0.57 -34.61
N ALA A 38 -13.78 -1.20 -33.52
CA ALA A 38 -12.93 -1.55 -32.38
C ALA A 38 -12.45 -3.01 -32.50
N THR A 39 -11.14 -3.25 -32.43
CA THR A 39 -10.55 -4.59 -32.55
C THR A 39 -9.39 -4.79 -31.59
N GLY A 40 -9.23 -6.01 -31.08
CA GLY A 40 -8.12 -6.39 -30.20
C GLY A 40 -8.58 -7.14 -28.96
N PRO A 41 -7.65 -7.74 -28.19
CA PRO A 41 -7.99 -8.51 -27.00
C PRO A 41 -8.81 -7.70 -25.97
N GLY A 42 -8.52 -6.41 -25.80
CA GLY A 42 -9.23 -5.52 -24.87
C GLY A 42 -10.70 -5.21 -25.19
N VAL A 43 -11.25 -5.67 -26.32
CA VAL A 43 -12.67 -5.46 -26.70
C VAL A 43 -13.33 -6.74 -27.23
N ARG A 44 -12.70 -7.90 -27.02
CA ARG A 44 -13.26 -9.19 -27.48
C ARG A 44 -14.36 -9.68 -26.53
N PRO A 45 -15.50 -10.15 -27.06
CA PRO A 45 -16.55 -10.74 -26.23
C PRO A 45 -16.12 -12.08 -25.61
N PRO A 46 -16.76 -12.52 -24.51
CA PRO A 46 -16.39 -13.74 -23.80
C PRO A 46 -16.69 -14.97 -24.68
N GLY A 47 -15.74 -15.91 -24.77
CA GLY A 47 -15.91 -17.15 -25.55
C GLY A 47 -15.37 -17.12 -26.98
N GLY A 48 -14.69 -16.03 -27.39
CA GLY A 48 -13.91 -16.02 -28.63
C GLY A 48 -12.67 -16.94 -28.57
N PRO A 49 -12.05 -17.28 -29.71
CA PRO A 49 -10.96 -18.25 -29.82
C PRO A 49 -9.64 -17.86 -29.12
N SER A 50 -9.56 -16.69 -28.47
CA SER A 50 -8.34 -16.13 -27.88
C SER A 50 -8.37 -16.01 -26.34
N GLY A 51 -9.33 -16.64 -25.66
CA GLY A 51 -9.38 -16.71 -24.19
C GLY A 51 -9.83 -15.41 -23.50
N SER A 52 -9.93 -15.50 -22.18
CA SER A 52 -10.09 -14.41 -21.21
C SER A 52 -8.85 -13.51 -21.17
N LEU A 53 -9.01 -12.27 -20.68
CA LEU A 53 -7.87 -11.42 -20.38
C LEU A 53 -7.21 -11.86 -19.07
N PRO A 54 -5.86 -11.89 -18.98
CA PRO A 54 -5.18 -12.05 -17.71
C PRO A 54 -5.35 -10.77 -16.87
N ALA A 55 -5.84 -10.92 -15.64
CA ALA A 55 -5.91 -9.83 -14.68
C ALA A 55 -4.50 -9.33 -14.35
N SER A 56 -4.39 -8.05 -13.99
CA SER A 56 -3.17 -7.28 -13.70
C SER A 56 -2.18 -7.12 -14.86
N LEU A 57 -2.48 -7.64 -16.06
CA LEU A 57 -1.65 -7.46 -17.25
C LEU A 57 -2.31 -6.53 -18.28
N PRO A 58 -1.54 -5.70 -19.00
CA PRO A 58 -2.10 -4.75 -19.95
C PRO A 58 -2.87 -5.43 -21.09
N ALA A 59 -4.07 -4.92 -21.38
CA ALA A 59 -4.93 -5.35 -22.46
C ALA A 59 -5.06 -4.24 -23.51
N ALA A 60 -4.51 -4.49 -24.69
CA ALA A 60 -4.53 -3.54 -25.80
C ALA A 60 -5.71 -3.77 -26.75
N PHE A 61 -6.19 -2.71 -27.36
CA PHE A 61 -7.08 -2.74 -28.51
C PHE A 61 -6.88 -1.50 -29.38
N LYS A 62 -7.49 -1.48 -30.56
CA LYS A 62 -7.43 -0.39 -31.51
C LYS A 62 -8.83 0.02 -31.91
N VAL A 63 -9.03 1.31 -32.10
CA VAL A 63 -10.26 1.89 -32.63
C VAL A 63 -9.92 2.59 -33.94
N ASP A 64 -10.45 2.09 -35.05
CA ASP A 64 -10.29 2.67 -36.38
C ASP A 64 -11.54 3.50 -36.70
N ALA A 65 -11.38 4.82 -36.82
CA ALA A 65 -12.46 5.75 -37.14
C ALA A 65 -12.30 6.41 -38.52
N ARG A 66 -11.44 5.88 -39.40
CA ARG A 66 -11.04 6.57 -40.65
C ARG A 66 -12.20 6.76 -41.61
N ASP A 67 -13.15 5.84 -41.58
CA ASP A 67 -14.37 5.88 -42.40
C ASP A 67 -15.54 6.59 -41.70
N ALA A 68 -15.38 7.04 -40.44
CA ALA A 68 -16.44 7.66 -39.65
C ALA A 68 -16.56 9.18 -39.83
N GLY A 69 -15.68 9.79 -40.62
CA GLY A 69 -15.63 11.25 -40.80
C GLY A 69 -15.11 11.99 -39.56
N PRO A 70 -15.19 13.33 -39.51
CA PRO A 70 -14.78 14.13 -38.36
C PRO A 70 -15.62 13.84 -37.10
N GLY A 71 -14.96 13.63 -35.95
CA GLY A 71 -15.65 13.47 -34.67
C GLY A 71 -14.73 13.20 -33.48
N GLU A 72 -15.30 13.30 -32.28
CA GLU A 72 -14.68 13.01 -30.99
C GLU A 72 -14.86 11.54 -30.62
N LEU A 73 -13.74 10.83 -30.42
CA LEU A 73 -13.72 9.47 -29.89
C LEU A 73 -13.57 9.50 -28.36
N ARG A 74 -14.41 8.75 -27.65
CA ARG A 74 -14.27 8.52 -26.21
C ARG A 74 -14.23 7.03 -25.89
N VAL A 75 -13.36 6.69 -24.95
CA VAL A 75 -13.18 5.33 -24.44
C VAL A 75 -13.25 5.38 -22.92
N ALA A 76 -14.08 4.53 -22.34
CA ALA A 76 -14.19 4.37 -20.89
C ALA A 76 -14.23 2.88 -20.55
N VAL A 77 -13.55 2.48 -19.49
CA VAL A 77 -13.54 1.10 -18.99
C VAL A 77 -14.09 1.11 -17.57
N ALA A 78 -15.01 0.20 -17.29
CA ALA A 78 -15.49 -0.06 -15.94
C ALA A 78 -15.10 -1.48 -15.51
N ASP A 79 -14.65 -1.62 -14.26
CA ASP A 79 -14.38 -2.91 -13.62
C ASP A 79 -15.70 -3.64 -13.25
N PRO A 80 -15.64 -4.89 -12.74
CA PRO A 80 -16.82 -5.65 -12.33
C PRO A 80 -17.63 -5.00 -11.20
N ASP A 81 -17.02 -4.13 -10.41
CA ASP A 81 -17.69 -3.36 -9.35
C ASP A 81 -18.31 -2.05 -9.88
N GLY A 82 -18.11 -1.75 -11.17
CA GLY A 82 -18.60 -0.54 -11.84
C GLY A 82 -17.69 0.69 -11.69
N ARG A 83 -16.48 0.53 -11.16
CA ARG A 83 -15.51 1.63 -11.01
C ARG A 83 -14.75 1.88 -12.31
N ALA A 84 -14.37 3.13 -12.55
CA ALA A 84 -13.61 3.50 -13.73
C ALA A 84 -12.17 2.96 -13.68
N VAL A 85 -11.75 2.27 -14.73
CA VAL A 85 -10.36 1.82 -14.92
C VAL A 85 -9.63 2.80 -15.84
N PRO A 86 -8.43 3.29 -15.47
CA PRO A 86 -7.64 4.15 -16.33
C PRO A 86 -7.35 3.50 -17.69
N VAL A 87 -7.55 4.28 -18.77
CA VAL A 87 -7.26 3.85 -20.14
C VAL A 87 -6.27 4.83 -20.76
N SER A 88 -5.13 4.33 -21.24
CA SER A 88 -4.21 5.10 -22.05
C SER A 88 -4.67 5.07 -23.51
N THR A 89 -4.74 6.22 -24.15
CA THR A 89 -5.08 6.34 -25.58
C THR A 89 -3.98 7.08 -26.32
N GLU A 90 -3.60 6.57 -27.49
CA GLU A 90 -2.59 7.16 -28.37
C GLU A 90 -3.13 7.17 -29.80
N VAL A 91 -3.16 8.35 -30.43
CA VAL A 91 -3.55 8.48 -31.83
C VAL A 91 -2.38 8.05 -32.70
N LEU A 92 -2.55 6.99 -33.46
CA LEU A 92 -1.56 6.51 -34.42
C LEU A 92 -1.68 7.34 -35.69
N SER A 93 -0.67 8.17 -35.93
CA SER A 93 -0.54 8.93 -37.18
C SER A 93 -0.27 7.96 -38.35
N ASP A 94 -1.14 7.96 -39.37
CA ASP A 94 -0.78 7.38 -40.67
C ASP A 94 0.31 8.29 -41.27
N ASN A 95 1.53 7.77 -41.43
CA ASN A 95 2.65 8.46 -42.08
C ASN A 95 2.37 8.68 -43.59
N GLY A 96 1.47 9.61 -43.90
CA GLY A 96 1.03 9.90 -45.26
C GLY A 96 0.47 11.31 -45.42
N GLY A 97 1.35 12.31 -45.46
CA GLY A 97 1.08 13.62 -46.07
C GLY A 97 0.87 14.78 -45.09
N GLY A 98 1.83 15.69 -45.05
CA GLY A 98 1.78 16.89 -44.23
C GLY A 98 0.71 17.91 -44.64
N GLY A 99 0.34 18.75 -43.68
CA GLY A 99 -0.53 19.91 -43.84
C GLY A 99 -1.15 20.26 -42.50
N GLY A 100 -0.67 21.33 -41.86
CA GLY A 100 -0.99 21.66 -40.48
C GLY A 100 -2.45 22.05 -40.25
N GLY A 101 -2.87 21.93 -38.99
CA GLY A 101 -4.05 22.57 -38.40
C GLY A 101 -5.39 22.10 -38.96
N ASP A 102 -6.22 21.48 -38.11
CA ASP A 102 -7.63 21.19 -38.39
C ASP A 102 -7.93 20.02 -39.34
N THR A 103 -7.37 18.84 -39.06
CA THR A 103 -7.93 17.58 -39.59
C THR A 103 -8.47 16.74 -38.44
N GLY A 104 -9.69 17.09 -38.00
CA GLY A 104 -10.57 16.14 -37.35
C GLY A 104 -10.94 15.04 -38.33
N GLY A 105 -10.06 14.08 -38.58
CA GLY A 105 -10.37 12.85 -39.31
C GLY A 105 -10.11 11.71 -38.37
N GLY A 106 -11.10 10.84 -38.16
CA GLY A 106 -11.04 9.73 -37.22
C GLY A 106 -9.82 8.83 -37.50
N GLY A 107 -8.70 9.08 -36.84
CA GLY A 107 -7.51 8.27 -37.01
C GLY A 107 -7.69 6.86 -36.46
N VAL A 108 -6.60 6.09 -36.49
CA VAL A 108 -6.53 4.86 -35.71
C VAL A 108 -6.02 5.21 -34.31
N THR A 109 -6.79 4.91 -33.28
CA THR A 109 -6.40 5.14 -31.88
C THR A 109 -6.02 3.81 -31.25
N ALA A 110 -4.80 3.71 -30.74
CA ALA A 110 -4.40 2.61 -29.85
C ALA A 110 -4.92 2.90 -28.44
N CYS A 111 -5.50 1.89 -27.81
CA CYS A 111 -6.02 1.96 -26.46
C CYS A 111 -5.43 0.81 -25.63
N CYS A 112 -5.08 1.09 -24.38
CA CYS A 112 -4.60 0.07 -23.44
C CYS A 112 -5.14 0.36 -22.05
N TYR A 113 -5.57 -0.68 -21.35
CA TYR A 113 -5.97 -0.63 -19.94
C TYR A 113 -5.50 -1.89 -19.23
N THR A 114 -5.43 -1.86 -17.90
CA THR A 114 -5.02 -3.02 -17.10
C THR A 114 -6.20 -3.44 -16.20
N PRO A 115 -6.84 -4.60 -16.44
CA PRO A 115 -7.94 -5.07 -15.59
C PRO A 115 -7.37 -5.58 -14.26
N HIS A 116 -7.58 -4.83 -13.17
CA HIS A 116 -7.06 -5.19 -11.85
C HIS A 116 -7.91 -6.25 -11.11
N LEU A 117 -9.14 -6.49 -11.56
CA LEU A 117 -10.04 -7.48 -10.97
C LEU A 117 -10.30 -8.66 -11.91
N THR A 118 -10.71 -9.79 -11.35
CA THR A 118 -11.29 -10.89 -12.12
C THR A 118 -12.79 -10.66 -12.31
N GLY A 119 -13.32 -11.02 -13.47
CA GLY A 119 -14.74 -10.86 -13.78
C GLY A 119 -14.99 -10.07 -15.06
N VAL A 120 -16.25 -9.67 -15.27
CA VAL A 120 -16.68 -8.99 -16.50
C VAL A 120 -16.46 -7.48 -16.37
N HIS A 121 -15.55 -6.95 -17.17
CA HIS A 121 -15.33 -5.51 -17.35
C HIS A 121 -16.21 -5.00 -18.49
N THR A 122 -16.61 -3.73 -18.41
CA THR A 122 -17.40 -3.08 -19.44
C THR A 122 -16.55 -2.03 -20.15
N VAL A 123 -16.22 -2.26 -21.41
CA VAL A 123 -15.50 -1.29 -22.25
C VAL A 123 -16.51 -0.54 -23.12
N THR A 124 -16.63 0.75 -22.91
CA THR A 124 -17.52 1.64 -23.65
C THR A 124 -16.72 2.47 -24.63
N VAL A 125 -17.09 2.39 -25.91
CA VAL A 125 -16.48 3.17 -26.99
C VAL A 125 -17.58 3.96 -27.69
N THR A 126 -17.44 5.29 -27.67
CA THR A 126 -18.41 6.20 -28.29
C THR A 126 -17.74 7.16 -29.25
N TYR A 127 -18.44 7.52 -30.32
CA TYR A 127 -18.03 8.49 -31.32
C TYR A 127 -19.11 9.56 -31.45
N GLU A 128 -18.76 10.83 -31.23
CA GLU A 128 -19.72 11.95 -31.11
C GLU A 128 -20.88 11.65 -30.12
N GLY A 129 -20.55 10.95 -29.03
CA GLY A 129 -21.50 10.54 -27.99
C GLY A 129 -22.39 9.35 -28.34
N GLN A 130 -22.27 8.75 -29.53
CA GLN A 130 -23.02 7.56 -29.93
C GLN A 130 -22.16 6.29 -29.81
N HIS A 131 -22.76 5.18 -29.39
CA HIS A 131 -22.05 3.90 -29.33
C HIS A 131 -21.63 3.42 -30.72
N VAL A 132 -20.37 2.99 -30.82
CA VAL A 132 -19.87 2.30 -32.01
C VAL A 132 -20.41 0.85 -32.04
N PRO A 133 -20.40 0.17 -33.21
CA PRO A 133 -20.83 -1.22 -33.31
C PRO A 133 -20.14 -2.12 -32.27
N GLY A 134 -20.94 -2.86 -31.51
CA GLY A 134 -20.46 -3.77 -30.46
C GLY A 134 -20.25 -3.12 -29.09
N SER A 135 -20.23 -1.79 -28.98
CA SER A 135 -20.19 -1.11 -27.68
C SER A 135 -21.58 -1.13 -27.03
N PRO A 136 -21.65 -1.29 -25.68
CA PRO A 136 -20.55 -1.62 -24.77
C PRO A 136 -20.07 -3.07 -24.92
N PHE A 137 -18.75 -3.27 -24.87
CA PHE A 137 -18.11 -4.58 -24.93
C PHE A 137 -18.00 -5.17 -23.52
N ALA A 138 -18.53 -6.38 -23.33
CA ALA A 138 -18.34 -7.16 -22.12
C ALA A 138 -17.06 -8.01 -22.25
N VAL A 139 -16.05 -7.74 -21.44
CA VAL A 139 -14.74 -8.40 -21.54
C VAL A 139 -14.44 -9.14 -20.24
N ARG A 140 -14.14 -10.44 -20.31
CA ARG A 140 -13.87 -11.27 -19.12
C ARG A 140 -12.38 -11.27 -18.78
N SER A 141 -12.07 -10.93 -17.53
CA SER A 141 -10.75 -11.03 -16.92
C SER A 141 -10.67 -12.24 -15.98
N GLU A 142 -9.56 -12.98 -16.01
CA GLU A 142 -9.29 -14.16 -15.19
C GLU A 142 -8.00 -14.02 -14.40
N ALA A 143 -7.87 -14.81 -13.33
CA ALA A 143 -6.73 -14.74 -12.44
C ALA A 143 -5.42 -15.09 -13.15
N THR A 144 -4.34 -14.40 -12.78
CA THR A 144 -2.99 -14.66 -13.30
C THR A 144 -2.06 -15.02 -12.14
N GLY A 145 -1.23 -16.04 -12.34
CA GLY A 145 -0.28 -16.51 -11.33
C GLY A 145 -0.96 -17.15 -10.11
N ASP A 146 -0.27 -17.14 -8.97
CA ASP A 146 -0.63 -17.86 -7.74
C ASP A 146 -0.61 -16.91 -6.53
N ALA A 147 -1.76 -16.29 -6.25
CA ALA A 147 -1.91 -15.33 -5.16
C ALA A 147 -1.57 -15.93 -3.77
N ASP A 148 -1.74 -17.25 -3.59
CA ASP A 148 -1.45 -17.93 -2.32
C ASP A 148 0.04 -17.98 -1.99
N LYS A 149 0.91 -17.72 -2.97
CA LYS A 149 2.36 -17.62 -2.78
C LYS A 149 2.85 -16.23 -2.40
N VAL A 150 1.98 -15.22 -2.46
CA VAL A 150 2.32 -13.86 -2.04
C VAL A 150 2.33 -13.78 -0.53
N ARG A 151 3.34 -13.11 0.03
CA ARG A 151 3.46 -12.91 1.49
C ARG A 151 3.55 -11.44 1.85
N LEU A 152 2.87 -11.05 2.92
CA LEU A 152 3.08 -9.76 3.57
C LEU A 152 4.37 -9.81 4.38
N LEU A 153 5.38 -9.04 3.94
CA LEU A 153 6.64 -8.87 4.68
C LEU A 153 6.49 -7.78 5.75
N VAL A 154 5.84 -6.68 5.38
CA VAL A 154 5.48 -5.58 6.29
C VAL A 154 3.99 -5.34 6.17
N PRO A 155 3.16 -5.84 7.10
CA PRO A 155 1.73 -5.58 7.10
C PRO A 155 1.43 -4.12 7.45
N PRO A 156 0.24 -3.59 7.10
CA PRO A 156 -0.17 -2.25 7.52
C PRO A 156 -0.19 -2.16 9.05
N GLN A 157 0.20 -1.00 9.57
CA GLN A 157 0.08 -0.72 10.99
C GLN A 157 -1.41 -0.66 11.38
N ALA A 158 -1.76 -1.29 12.50
CA ALA A 158 -3.15 -1.31 12.99
C ALA A 158 -3.70 0.10 13.28
N THR A 159 -2.83 1.05 13.64
CA THR A 159 -3.16 2.45 13.84
C THR A 159 -2.10 3.35 13.21
N VAL A 160 -2.52 4.36 12.47
CA VAL A 160 -1.66 5.39 11.86
C VAL A 160 -2.20 6.78 12.12
N VAL A 161 -1.31 7.77 12.10
CA VAL A 161 -1.67 9.18 12.26
C VAL A 161 -2.01 9.76 10.90
N ALA A 162 -3.08 10.56 10.84
CA ALA A 162 -3.43 11.29 9.64
C ALA A 162 -2.25 12.12 9.11
N ASP A 163 -2.16 12.24 7.79
CA ASP A 163 -1.12 12.98 7.05
C ASP A 163 0.32 12.48 7.26
N THR A 164 0.49 11.29 7.83
CA THR A 164 1.79 10.63 7.97
C THR A 164 1.92 9.49 6.95
N GLU A 165 3.02 9.46 6.20
CA GLU A 165 3.30 8.39 5.24
C GLU A 165 3.37 7.02 5.94
N ALA A 166 2.65 6.05 5.39
CA ALA A 166 2.66 4.65 5.80
C ALA A 166 3.08 3.77 4.63
N SER A 167 3.58 2.57 4.95
CA SER A 167 4.01 1.61 3.94
C SER A 167 3.55 0.19 4.25
N ILE A 168 3.39 -0.58 3.18
CA ILE A 168 3.15 -2.03 3.19
C ILE A 168 4.17 -2.65 2.25
N MET A 169 4.72 -3.80 2.60
CA MET A 169 5.66 -4.52 1.75
C MET A 169 5.19 -5.95 1.54
N VAL A 170 5.19 -6.39 0.28
CA VAL A 170 4.79 -7.73 -0.13
C VAL A 170 5.90 -8.42 -0.91
N ASP A 171 6.03 -9.73 -0.75
CA ASP A 171 6.87 -10.59 -1.58
C ASP A 171 5.99 -11.35 -2.57
N ALA A 172 6.14 -11.04 -3.85
CA ALA A 172 5.43 -11.71 -4.95
C ALA A 172 6.37 -12.54 -5.84
N SER A 173 7.64 -12.67 -5.47
CA SER A 173 8.69 -13.29 -6.30
C SER A 173 8.39 -14.74 -6.70
N GLY A 174 7.64 -15.47 -5.87
CA GLY A 174 7.23 -16.86 -6.11
C GLY A 174 5.86 -17.03 -6.76
N ALA A 175 5.10 -15.96 -6.98
CA ALA A 175 3.69 -16.01 -7.39
C ALA A 175 3.50 -16.15 -8.92
N GLY A 176 4.56 -16.02 -9.71
CA GLY A 176 4.52 -16.15 -11.17
C GLY A 176 4.05 -14.87 -11.86
N ASP A 177 3.41 -15.01 -13.02
CA ASP A 177 2.95 -13.85 -13.81
C ASP A 177 1.76 -13.16 -13.12
N GLY A 178 1.87 -11.87 -12.85
CA GLY A 178 0.83 -11.08 -12.22
C GLY A 178 1.40 -9.85 -11.51
N GLY A 179 0.57 -8.84 -11.31
CA GLY A 179 0.90 -7.62 -10.60
C GLY A 179 0.20 -7.53 -9.26
N ILE A 180 0.84 -6.86 -8.30
CA ILE A 180 0.23 -6.46 -7.03
C ILE A 180 -0.68 -5.26 -7.26
N THR A 181 -1.87 -5.31 -6.69
CA THR A 181 -2.79 -4.18 -6.65
C THR A 181 -3.29 -4.02 -5.22
N CYS A 182 -3.20 -2.80 -4.69
CA CYS A 182 -3.69 -2.46 -3.36
C CYS A 182 -4.84 -1.46 -3.50
N ARG A 183 -5.86 -1.62 -2.68
CA ARG A 183 -6.98 -0.69 -2.58
C ARG A 183 -7.21 -0.36 -1.12
N ILE A 184 -7.17 0.93 -0.79
CA ILE A 184 -7.44 1.43 0.56
C ILE A 184 -8.70 2.27 0.49
N THR A 185 -9.77 1.79 1.11
CA THR A 185 -11.05 2.51 1.21
C THR A 185 -11.14 3.15 2.59
N THR A 186 -11.31 4.47 2.61
CA THR A 186 -11.40 5.25 3.84
C THR A 186 -12.78 5.14 4.48
N SER A 187 -12.92 5.67 5.70
CA SER A 187 -14.18 5.65 6.49
C SER A 187 -15.37 6.36 5.82
N ASN A 188 -15.13 7.21 4.82
CA ASN A 188 -16.14 7.91 4.02
C ASN A 188 -16.27 7.36 2.59
N ASP A 189 -15.86 6.10 2.38
CA ASP A 189 -15.91 5.39 1.09
C ASP A 189 -15.06 6.03 -0.04
N SER A 190 -14.11 6.90 0.30
CA SER A 190 -13.13 7.40 -0.67
C SER A 190 -11.94 6.45 -0.81
N GLU A 191 -11.29 6.47 -1.97
CA GLU A 191 -10.11 5.63 -2.22
C GLU A 191 -8.83 6.47 -2.07
N LEU A 192 -7.84 5.87 -1.43
CA LEU A 192 -6.53 6.48 -1.25
C LEU A 192 -5.64 6.22 -2.47
N ASP A 193 -4.85 7.22 -2.82
CA ASP A 193 -3.79 7.06 -3.83
C ASP A 193 -2.61 6.31 -3.22
N ILE A 194 -2.04 5.38 -3.99
CA ILE A 194 -1.01 4.44 -3.52
C ILE A 194 0.10 4.40 -4.54
N ASP A 195 1.30 4.76 -4.10
CA ASP A 195 2.51 4.65 -4.89
C ASP A 195 3.08 3.24 -4.75
N LEU A 196 3.25 2.55 -5.87
CA LEU A 196 3.79 1.20 -5.92
C LEU A 196 5.22 1.23 -6.47
N GLU A 197 6.15 0.63 -5.74
CA GLU A 197 7.55 0.48 -6.13
C GLU A 197 7.95 -1.01 -6.14
N GLU A 198 8.36 -1.50 -7.30
CA GLU A 198 8.93 -2.85 -7.44
C GLU A 198 10.42 -2.81 -7.09
N ASN A 199 10.80 -3.56 -6.07
CA ASN A 199 12.17 -3.65 -5.61
C ASN A 199 12.96 -4.68 -6.45
N ALA A 200 14.28 -4.49 -6.55
CA ALA A 200 15.16 -5.36 -7.34
C ALA A 200 15.21 -6.83 -6.84
N ASP A 201 14.79 -7.09 -5.60
CA ASP A 201 14.72 -8.42 -5.00
C ASP A 201 13.39 -9.14 -5.29
N GLY A 202 12.47 -8.53 -6.05
CA GLY A 202 11.17 -9.09 -6.39
C GLY A 202 10.08 -8.83 -5.34
N THR A 203 10.39 -8.06 -4.30
CA THR A 203 9.38 -7.52 -3.38
C THR A 203 8.74 -6.25 -3.96
N VAL A 204 7.58 -5.86 -3.44
CA VAL A 204 6.86 -4.66 -3.85
C VAL A 204 6.52 -3.84 -2.62
N SER A 205 6.94 -2.58 -2.63
CA SER A 205 6.64 -1.58 -1.60
C SER A 205 5.43 -0.74 -2.04
N LEU A 206 4.46 -0.57 -1.15
CA LEU A 206 3.28 0.26 -1.33
C LEU A 206 3.37 1.41 -0.34
N TYR A 207 3.31 2.66 -0.82
CA TYR A 207 3.36 3.87 -0.01
C TYR A 207 2.05 4.64 -0.14
N TYR A 208 1.54 5.13 0.98
CA TYR A 208 0.31 5.91 1.01
C TYR A 208 0.28 6.88 2.19
N THR A 209 -0.51 7.93 2.06
CA THR A 209 -0.70 8.94 3.12
C THR A 209 -2.19 9.03 3.50
N PRO A 210 -2.63 8.39 4.59
CA PRO A 210 -4.01 8.44 5.03
C PRO A 210 -4.35 9.83 5.55
N ARG A 211 -5.42 10.43 5.05
CA ARG A 211 -5.83 11.80 5.45
C ARG A 211 -7.10 11.85 6.30
N ILE A 212 -7.95 10.85 6.13
CA ILE A 212 -9.28 10.84 6.73
C ILE A 212 -9.28 9.91 7.94
N PRO A 213 -9.51 10.45 9.16
CA PRO A 213 -9.63 9.67 10.37
C PRO A 213 -10.76 8.64 10.32
N GLY A 214 -10.61 7.56 11.07
CA GLY A 214 -11.55 6.45 11.16
C GLY A 214 -10.98 5.15 10.59
N MET A 215 -11.81 4.12 10.61
CA MET A 215 -11.44 2.80 10.12
C MET A 215 -11.33 2.79 8.60
N GLN A 216 -10.22 2.30 8.08
CA GLN A 216 -9.97 2.09 6.66
C GLN A 216 -9.86 0.59 6.37
N ALA A 217 -10.42 0.18 5.24
CA ALA A 217 -10.32 -1.18 4.73
C ALA A 217 -9.19 -1.23 3.70
N ILE A 218 -8.25 -2.16 3.89
CA ILE A 218 -7.11 -2.38 3.01
C ILE A 218 -7.30 -3.73 2.34
N GLU A 219 -7.23 -3.75 1.02
CA GLU A 219 -7.41 -4.93 0.20
C GLU A 219 -6.22 -5.09 -0.75
N ILE A 220 -5.48 -6.19 -0.61
CA ILE A 220 -4.30 -6.48 -1.40
C ILE A 220 -4.58 -7.71 -2.27
N ARG A 221 -4.34 -7.55 -3.56
CA ARG A 221 -4.54 -8.58 -4.56
C ARG A 221 -3.28 -8.83 -5.37
N PHE A 222 -3.17 -10.03 -5.90
CA PHE A 222 -2.20 -10.42 -6.90
C PHE A 222 -2.92 -11.08 -8.07
N GLY A 223 -2.64 -10.65 -9.29
CA GLY A 223 -3.26 -11.27 -10.46
C GLY A 223 -4.79 -11.23 -10.44
N GLY A 224 -5.37 -10.19 -9.83
CA GLY A 224 -6.82 -10.03 -9.64
C GLY A 224 -7.46 -10.85 -8.53
N GLN A 225 -6.70 -11.71 -7.83
CA GLN A 225 -7.17 -12.48 -6.68
C GLN A 225 -6.69 -11.88 -5.37
N LEU A 226 -7.50 -12.00 -4.32
CA LEU A 226 -7.09 -11.62 -2.96
C LEU A 226 -5.95 -12.52 -2.50
N ILE A 227 -4.90 -11.92 -1.94
CA ILE A 227 -3.79 -12.68 -1.35
C ILE A 227 -4.19 -13.23 0.04
N PRO A 228 -3.50 -14.25 0.57
CA PRO A 228 -3.65 -14.64 1.97
C PRO A 228 -3.40 -13.45 2.90
N ASP A 229 -4.31 -13.26 3.87
CA ASP A 229 -4.29 -12.14 4.81
C ASP A 229 -4.33 -10.74 4.12
N GLY A 230 -4.80 -10.69 2.87
CA GLY A 230 -4.86 -9.47 2.06
C GLY A 230 -6.03 -8.52 2.40
N GLU A 231 -7.01 -8.98 3.19
CA GLU A 231 -8.09 -8.14 3.74
C GLU A 231 -7.74 -7.71 5.16
N LEU A 232 -7.45 -6.43 5.34
CA LEU A 232 -6.94 -5.85 6.59
C LEU A 232 -7.73 -4.59 6.96
N GLN A 233 -7.63 -4.22 8.23
CA GLN A 233 -8.22 -2.98 8.74
C GLN A 233 -7.15 -2.13 9.42
N GLN A 234 -7.26 -0.81 9.23
CA GLN A 234 -6.36 0.18 9.81
C GLN A 234 -7.15 1.34 10.37
N MET A 235 -6.86 1.73 11.61
CA MET A 235 -7.45 2.91 12.23
C MET A 235 -6.59 4.15 11.94
N VAL A 236 -7.18 5.18 11.35
CA VAL A 236 -6.52 6.49 11.21
C VAL A 236 -7.01 7.39 12.33
N ILE A 237 -6.08 8.02 13.04
CA ILE A 237 -6.39 8.96 14.12
C ILE A 237 -5.83 10.34 13.80
N GLU A 238 -6.52 11.39 14.24
CA GLU A 238 -5.95 12.73 14.23
C GLU A 238 -4.87 12.84 15.31
N GLU A 239 -3.85 13.65 15.02
CA GLU A 239 -2.83 13.99 16.01
C GLU A 239 -3.45 14.64 17.26
N ALA A 240 -4.53 15.42 17.10
CA ALA A 240 -5.26 16.07 18.20
C ALA A 240 -6.02 15.08 19.10
N GLU A 241 -6.57 13.99 18.56
CA GLU A 241 -7.24 12.95 19.36
C GLU A 241 -6.26 12.23 20.31
N ILE A 242 -4.98 12.15 19.91
CA ILE A 242 -3.92 11.62 20.76
C ILE A 242 -3.75 12.51 22.01
N VAL A 243 -3.94 13.82 21.86
CA VAL A 243 -3.85 14.81 22.95
C VAL A 243 -5.10 14.79 23.83
N GLU A 244 -6.31 14.79 23.25
CA GLU A 244 -7.55 14.79 24.04
C GLU A 244 -7.76 13.48 24.83
N LYS A 245 -7.44 12.31 24.27
CA LYS A 245 -7.48 11.03 25.01
C LYS A 245 -6.44 10.98 26.14
N GLN A 246 -5.38 11.78 26.07
CA GLN A 246 -4.42 11.96 27.16
C GLN A 246 -4.98 12.90 28.24
N GLU A 247 -5.66 13.98 27.88
CA GLU A 247 -6.28 14.93 28.82
C GLU A 247 -7.53 14.38 29.53
N GLN A 248 -8.36 13.60 28.83
CA GLN A 248 -9.58 13.00 29.40
C GLN A 248 -9.26 11.83 30.36
N LYS A 249 -8.12 11.16 30.14
CA LYS A 249 -7.55 10.18 31.08
C LYS A 249 -6.95 10.85 32.33
N LEU A 250 -6.63 12.15 32.26
CA LEU A 250 -6.18 12.95 33.41
C LEU A 250 -7.34 13.48 34.27
N THR A 251 -8.56 13.59 33.73
CA THR A 251 -9.68 14.27 34.42
C THR A 251 -10.70 13.35 35.10
N SER A 252 -10.68 12.04 34.85
CA SER A 252 -11.72 11.10 35.31
C SER A 252 -11.33 10.12 36.42
N SER A 253 -10.15 10.25 37.05
CA SER A 253 -9.82 9.43 38.23
C SER A 253 -9.80 10.28 39.50
N GLU A 254 -10.90 10.25 40.25
CA GLU A 254 -10.89 10.56 41.67
C GLU A 254 -9.81 9.69 42.38
N LEU A 255 -9.00 10.33 43.22
CA LEU A 255 -7.79 9.78 43.86
C LEU A 255 -8.10 8.71 44.94
N PRO A 256 -7.16 7.75 45.11
CA PRO A 256 -6.44 7.66 46.38
C PRO A 256 -4.90 7.60 46.18
N PRO A 257 -4.08 7.87 47.22
CA PRO A 257 -2.68 8.28 47.06
C PRO A 257 -1.75 7.08 46.93
N ALA A 258 -0.89 7.03 45.91
CA ALA A 258 0.25 6.12 45.90
C ALA A 258 1.29 6.47 44.82
N GLY A 259 2.33 7.21 45.23
CA GLY A 259 3.72 7.15 44.75
C GLY A 259 4.06 7.36 43.25
N PRO A 260 5.33 7.68 42.94
CA PRO A 260 5.84 7.59 41.57
C PRO A 260 5.65 6.18 41.01
N ARG A 261 5.13 6.07 39.78
CA ARG A 261 4.96 4.80 39.07
C ARG A 261 6.10 4.61 38.07
N TYR A 262 6.67 3.41 38.03
CA TYR A 262 7.80 3.04 37.18
C TYR A 262 7.35 1.99 36.14
N PRO A 263 7.90 1.99 34.92
CA PRO A 263 7.61 0.96 33.94
C PRO A 263 8.16 -0.40 34.41
N GLU A 264 7.41 -1.48 34.16
CA GLU A 264 7.91 -2.85 34.32
C GLU A 264 9.00 -3.13 33.28
N ILE A 265 10.06 -3.83 33.71
CA ILE A 265 11.21 -4.13 32.86
C ILE A 265 11.34 -5.64 32.72
N ASP A 266 11.42 -6.10 31.47
CA ASP A 266 11.64 -7.50 31.10
C ASP A 266 13.03 -7.66 30.46
N PHE A 267 13.88 -8.49 31.08
CA PHE A 267 15.20 -8.86 30.56
C PHE A 267 15.17 -10.28 30.00
N GLY A 268 15.17 -10.45 28.68
CA GLY A 268 15.23 -11.78 28.05
C GLY A 268 16.64 -12.23 27.71
N LEU A 269 17.27 -13.07 28.54
CA LEU A 269 18.59 -13.67 28.34
C LEU A 269 18.47 -15.07 27.68
N THR A 270 19.57 -15.61 27.15
CA THR A 270 19.54 -16.95 26.50
C THR A 270 20.62 -17.94 26.87
N PHE A 271 21.88 -17.67 27.11
CA PHE A 271 22.85 -18.76 27.45
C PHE A 271 23.02 -19.88 26.40
N ASP A 272 24.27 -20.26 26.19
CA ASP A 272 24.57 -21.35 25.28
C ASP A 272 24.39 -22.70 26.02
N ALA A 273 23.38 -23.47 25.61
CA ALA A 273 23.05 -24.78 26.15
C ALA A 273 24.23 -25.79 26.06
N SER A 274 25.26 -25.52 25.26
CA SER A 274 26.46 -26.35 25.18
C SER A 274 27.36 -26.28 26.43
N THR A 275 27.21 -25.24 27.27
CA THR A 275 28.05 -25.04 28.48
C THR A 275 27.43 -25.57 29.78
N SER A 276 26.10 -25.76 29.82
CA SER A 276 25.40 -26.32 30.98
C SER A 276 24.86 -27.72 30.67
N ALA A 277 25.76 -28.70 30.70
CA ALA A 277 25.35 -30.09 30.79
C ALA A 277 24.66 -30.32 32.16
N ARG A 278 23.33 -30.16 32.17
CA ARG A 278 22.33 -30.40 33.25
C ARG A 278 21.74 -29.10 33.80
N GLY A 279 20.59 -28.70 33.23
CA GLY A 279 19.61 -27.73 33.77
C GLY A 279 19.98 -27.06 35.10
N GLY A 280 20.96 -26.15 35.05
CA GLY A 280 21.51 -25.47 36.21
C GLY A 280 20.52 -24.49 36.82
N ALA A 281 20.64 -24.24 38.12
CA ALA A 281 19.81 -23.25 38.80
C ALA A 281 20.23 -21.84 38.35
N ILE A 282 19.29 -21.09 37.78
CA ILE A 282 19.48 -19.70 37.37
C ILE A 282 18.97 -18.80 38.49
N ASP A 283 19.89 -18.04 39.07
CA ASP A 283 19.59 -17.06 40.11
C ASP A 283 19.81 -15.64 39.58
N ALA A 284 18.94 -14.71 39.96
CA ALA A 284 19.08 -13.30 39.62
C ALA A 284 18.82 -12.40 40.82
N LEU A 285 19.59 -11.32 40.90
CA LEU A 285 19.48 -10.29 41.93
C LEU A 285 19.58 -8.92 41.29
N ILE A 286 18.70 -8.01 41.68
CA ILE A 286 18.73 -6.62 41.25
C ILE A 286 19.17 -5.76 42.42
N ARG A 287 20.28 -5.05 42.26
CA ARG A 287 20.73 -4.00 43.18
C ARG A 287 20.21 -2.67 42.68
N THR A 288 19.48 -1.97 43.53
CA THR A 288 18.96 -0.64 43.24
C THR A 288 20.02 0.43 43.57
N PRO A 289 19.91 1.66 43.03
CA PRO A 289 20.75 2.81 43.36
C PRO A 289 20.98 3.06 44.86
N SER A 290 19.97 2.84 45.70
CA SER A 290 20.03 2.96 47.16
C SER A 290 20.80 1.81 47.83
N GLY A 291 21.16 0.78 47.07
CA GLY A 291 21.84 -0.43 47.53
C GLY A 291 20.88 -1.54 47.96
N THR A 292 19.57 -1.36 47.81
CA THR A 292 18.56 -2.38 48.14
C THR A 292 18.64 -3.53 47.14
N VAL A 293 18.42 -4.76 47.59
CA VAL A 293 18.47 -5.96 46.75
C VAL A 293 17.08 -6.56 46.58
N HIS A 294 16.66 -6.75 45.34
CA HIS A 294 15.40 -7.38 44.96
C HIS A 294 15.65 -8.66 44.17
N GLN A 295 14.75 -9.63 44.33
CA GLN A 295 14.72 -10.82 43.49
C GLN A 295 13.68 -10.60 42.38
N PRO A 296 14.07 -10.58 41.10
CA PRO A 296 13.13 -10.50 39.99
C PRO A 296 12.35 -11.80 39.83
N GLU A 297 11.22 -11.74 39.14
CA GLU A 297 10.48 -12.92 38.72
C GLU A 297 11.21 -13.57 37.54
N VAL A 298 11.54 -14.86 37.66
CA VAL A 298 12.35 -15.59 36.67
C VAL A 298 11.49 -16.61 35.95
N THR A 299 11.48 -16.59 34.62
CA THR A 299 10.95 -17.70 33.83
C THR A 299 12.01 -18.79 33.67
N PRO A 300 11.66 -20.09 33.81
CA PRO A 300 12.61 -21.17 33.57
C PRO A 300 13.14 -21.12 32.13
N PRO A 301 14.41 -21.53 31.90
CA PRO A 301 14.98 -21.55 30.56
C PRO A 301 14.23 -22.54 29.66
N ASP A 302 13.93 -22.12 28.44
CA ASP A 302 13.27 -22.95 27.42
C ASP A 302 14.24 -23.91 26.70
N ALA A 303 13.75 -24.61 25.67
CA ALA A 303 14.54 -25.60 24.92
C ALA A 303 15.77 -25.00 24.21
N ASP A 304 15.74 -23.68 23.96
CA ASP A 304 16.83 -22.93 23.33
C ASP A 304 17.70 -22.21 24.38
N GLY A 305 17.46 -22.45 25.68
CA GLY A 305 18.16 -21.83 26.81
C GLY A 305 17.57 -20.50 27.27
N ARG A 306 16.54 -19.99 26.58
CA ARG A 306 16.01 -18.63 26.81
C ARG A 306 15.26 -18.53 28.11
N CYS A 307 15.64 -17.56 28.95
CA CYS A 307 14.94 -17.21 30.17
C CYS A 307 14.69 -15.69 30.22
N SER A 308 13.69 -15.27 30.98
CA SER A 308 13.36 -13.87 31.18
C SER A 308 13.27 -13.49 32.65
N PHE A 309 13.61 -12.24 32.95
CA PHE A 309 13.56 -11.67 34.29
C PHE A 309 12.66 -10.44 34.27
N VAL A 310 11.53 -10.50 34.98
CA VAL A 310 10.59 -9.39 35.10
C VAL A 310 10.83 -8.66 36.42
N TYR A 311 11.03 -7.35 36.34
CA TYR A 311 11.26 -6.48 37.49
C TYR A 311 10.34 -5.26 37.45
N ARG A 312 9.74 -4.94 38.61
CA ARG A 312 8.96 -3.74 38.84
C ARG A 312 9.77 -2.78 39.71
N PRO A 313 10.36 -1.72 39.14
CA PRO A 313 11.21 -0.81 39.90
C PRO A 313 10.43 -0.02 40.94
N SER A 314 11.14 0.41 41.98
CA SER A 314 10.61 1.26 43.05
C SER A 314 11.38 2.57 43.25
N GLU A 315 12.48 2.78 42.51
CA GLU A 315 13.31 3.98 42.59
C GLU A 315 13.94 4.34 41.24
N ILE A 316 14.36 5.60 41.08
CA ILE A 316 15.08 6.09 39.90
C ILE A 316 16.59 5.92 40.05
N GLY A 317 17.30 5.76 38.94
CA GLY A 317 18.75 5.69 38.87
C GLY A 317 19.26 4.38 38.26
N GLN A 318 20.59 4.23 38.27
CA GLN A 318 21.27 3.05 37.76
C GLN A 318 21.11 1.84 38.69
N HIS A 319 20.41 0.81 38.20
CA HIS A 319 20.28 -0.50 38.81
C HIS A 319 21.30 -1.48 38.20
N GLU A 320 21.60 -2.55 38.94
CA GLU A 320 22.49 -3.62 38.50
C GLU A 320 21.80 -4.97 38.62
N LEU A 321 21.61 -5.66 37.49
CA LEU A 321 21.12 -7.04 37.43
C LEU A 321 22.31 -8.01 37.44
N GLN A 322 22.48 -8.72 38.54
CA GLN A 322 23.44 -9.81 38.67
C GLN A 322 22.74 -11.13 38.37
N VAL A 323 23.18 -11.81 37.31
CA VAL A 323 22.72 -13.16 36.96
C VAL A 323 23.82 -14.17 37.25
N LEU A 324 23.45 -15.25 37.92
CA LEU A 324 24.30 -16.36 38.32
C LEU A 324 23.74 -17.65 37.71
N MET A 325 24.62 -18.48 37.15
CA MET A 325 24.32 -19.82 36.69
C MET A 325 25.19 -20.79 37.49
N ASP A 326 24.57 -21.73 38.22
CA ASP A 326 25.26 -22.66 39.12
C ASP A 326 26.20 -21.96 40.12
N GLY A 327 25.77 -20.80 40.61
CA GLY A 327 26.52 -19.97 41.57
C GLY A 327 27.68 -19.17 40.96
N GLN A 328 27.87 -19.17 39.64
CA GLN A 328 28.89 -18.38 38.94
C GLN A 328 28.27 -17.27 38.07
N PRO A 329 28.83 -16.04 38.04
CA PRO A 329 28.33 -14.98 37.17
C PRO A 329 28.42 -15.34 35.70
N VAL A 330 27.33 -15.13 34.96
CA VAL A 330 27.30 -15.31 33.50
C VAL A 330 28.07 -14.19 32.80
N ALA A 331 28.48 -14.41 31.55
CA ALA A 331 29.15 -13.39 30.75
C ALA A 331 28.31 -12.10 30.65
N GLY A 332 28.92 -10.95 30.95
CA GLY A 332 28.24 -9.64 30.98
C GLY A 332 27.53 -9.30 32.29
N SER A 333 27.44 -10.24 33.25
CA SER A 333 26.94 -9.98 34.60
C SER A 333 28.00 -9.25 35.45
N PRO A 334 27.65 -8.18 36.19
CA PRO A 334 26.32 -7.59 36.32
C PRO A 334 25.95 -6.64 35.17
N PHE A 335 24.70 -6.75 34.71
CA PHE A 335 24.13 -5.88 33.69
C PHE A 335 23.62 -4.58 34.30
N LYS A 336 24.08 -3.43 33.80
CA LYS A 336 23.67 -2.11 34.31
C LYS A 336 22.54 -1.54 33.48
N PHE A 337 21.47 -1.07 34.13
CA PHE A 337 20.33 -0.42 33.47
C PHE A 337 19.86 0.80 34.26
N TYR A 338 19.30 1.80 33.59
CA TYR A 338 18.81 3.02 34.22
C TYR A 338 17.28 3.02 34.28
N VAL A 339 16.73 3.34 35.46
CA VAL A 339 15.29 3.50 35.67
C VAL A 339 15.01 4.99 35.90
N ASP A 340 14.00 5.52 35.22
CA ASP A 340 13.53 6.89 35.44
C ASP A 340 12.05 6.90 35.85
N CYS A 341 11.61 7.99 36.48
CA CYS A 341 10.21 8.18 36.82
C CYS A 341 9.45 8.69 35.59
N LEU A 342 8.19 8.28 35.46
CA LEU A 342 7.31 8.84 34.44
C LEU A 342 6.88 10.24 34.90
N GLY A 343 7.56 11.29 34.40
CA GLY A 343 7.00 12.65 34.35
C GLY A 343 7.94 13.81 34.72
N LEU A 344 9.02 14.04 33.95
CA LEU A 344 9.70 15.35 33.88
C LEU A 344 10.45 15.51 32.53
N GLY A 345 9.76 15.83 31.44
CA GLY A 345 10.26 16.64 30.31
C GLY A 345 11.46 16.13 29.48
N HIS A 346 12.00 14.94 29.74
CA HIS A 346 13.22 14.44 29.09
C HIS A 346 12.96 13.19 28.25
N VAL A 347 13.67 13.08 27.11
CA VAL A 347 13.79 11.83 26.34
C VAL A 347 14.52 10.82 27.21
N THR A 348 13.89 9.70 27.50
CA THR A 348 14.46 8.59 28.26
C THR A 348 14.53 7.36 27.39
N ALA A 349 15.48 6.46 27.64
CA ALA A 349 15.55 5.16 26.97
C ALA A 349 15.78 4.07 28.01
N TYR A 350 15.02 2.98 27.93
CA TYR A 350 15.12 1.84 28.83
C TYR A 350 14.89 0.54 28.06
N GLY A 351 15.48 -0.56 28.53
CA GLY A 351 15.30 -1.89 27.95
C GLY A 351 16.60 -2.68 27.86
N PRO A 352 16.50 -4.01 27.71
CA PRO A 352 17.65 -4.92 27.78
C PRO A 352 18.69 -4.66 26.68
N GLY A 353 18.26 -4.19 25.50
CA GLY A 353 19.13 -3.84 24.37
C GLY A 353 20.06 -2.64 24.61
N LEU A 354 19.84 -1.86 25.68
CA LEU A 354 20.80 -0.83 26.14
C LEU A 354 21.91 -1.40 27.02
N CYS A 355 21.76 -2.64 27.48
CA CYS A 355 22.65 -3.29 28.45
C CYS A 355 23.54 -4.34 27.77
N TYR A 356 22.96 -5.16 26.89
CA TYR A 356 23.69 -6.18 26.12
C TYR A 356 22.92 -6.55 24.83
N GLY A 357 23.61 -7.21 23.90
CA GLY A 357 23.02 -7.75 22.66
C GLY A 357 23.84 -8.93 22.13
N ARG A 358 23.27 -9.71 21.20
CA ARG A 358 23.97 -10.82 20.55
C ARG A 358 24.18 -10.56 19.07
N SER A 359 25.29 -11.08 18.55
CA SER A 359 25.54 -11.06 17.12
C SER A 359 24.45 -11.84 16.40
N GLY A 360 23.79 -11.19 15.44
CA GLY A 360 22.69 -11.79 14.67
C GLY A 360 21.30 -11.72 15.30
N GLU A 361 21.14 -11.21 16.53
CA GLU A 361 19.83 -11.07 17.18
C GLU A 361 19.47 -9.59 17.42
N PRO A 362 18.19 -9.19 17.28
CA PRO A 362 17.75 -7.84 17.59
C PRO A 362 17.92 -7.50 19.09
N ALA A 363 18.67 -6.43 19.40
CA ALA A 363 18.81 -5.90 20.75
C ALA A 363 17.75 -4.80 20.99
N ASN A 364 16.62 -5.19 21.60
CA ASN A 364 15.47 -4.31 21.74
C ASN A 364 15.56 -3.41 22.97
N PHE A 365 15.29 -2.12 22.78
CA PHE A 365 15.07 -1.16 23.86
C PHE A 365 14.04 -0.12 23.44
N THR A 366 13.42 0.50 24.44
CA THR A 366 12.37 1.47 24.28
C THR A 366 12.92 2.86 24.53
N VAL A 367 12.63 3.80 23.64
CA VAL A 367 12.88 5.24 23.85
C VAL A 367 11.55 5.92 24.10
N VAL A 368 11.41 6.59 25.25
CA VAL A 368 10.25 7.39 25.61
C VAL A 368 10.55 8.86 25.38
N THR A 369 9.85 9.46 24.42
CA THR A 369 10.01 10.85 23.98
C THR A 369 8.82 11.73 24.34
N LYS A 370 7.88 11.23 25.16
CA LYS A 370 6.53 11.77 25.35
C LYS A 370 6.44 13.22 25.82
N GLU A 371 7.51 13.82 26.33
CA GLU A 371 7.54 15.22 26.78
C GLU A 371 8.76 16.00 26.23
N ALA A 372 9.44 15.44 25.22
CA ALA A 372 10.53 16.14 24.55
C ALA A 372 9.95 17.28 23.71
N GLY A 373 10.33 18.53 24.04
CA GLY A 373 9.90 19.70 23.26
C GLY A 373 10.27 19.57 21.78
N PRO A 374 9.65 20.38 20.90
CA PRO A 374 9.82 20.28 19.45
C PRO A 374 11.29 20.54 19.07
N GLY A 375 12.01 19.47 18.76
CA GLY A 375 13.36 19.47 18.21
C GLY A 375 13.38 18.66 16.92
N ASN A 376 14.22 19.05 15.97
CA ASN A 376 14.37 18.41 14.66
C ASN A 376 15.03 17.02 14.83
N GLY A 377 14.26 16.06 15.35
CA GLY A 377 14.75 14.84 15.98
C GLY A 377 15.24 13.77 15.01
N LYS A 378 16.49 13.89 14.56
CA LYS A 378 17.25 12.72 14.10
C LYS A 378 17.84 12.02 15.33
N PHE A 379 17.38 10.80 15.61
CA PHE A 379 18.07 9.94 16.58
C PHE A 379 19.36 9.40 15.95
N HIS A 380 20.51 9.73 16.53
CA HIS A 380 21.79 9.17 16.12
C HIS A 380 22.15 8.00 17.05
N PHE A 381 21.92 6.79 16.57
CA PHE A 381 22.36 5.58 17.27
C PHE A 381 23.78 5.23 16.81
N LYS A 382 24.75 5.25 17.74
CA LYS A 382 26.13 4.83 17.46
C LYS A 382 26.44 3.57 18.26
N CYS A 383 26.45 2.42 17.59
CA CYS A 383 26.97 1.19 18.16
C CYS A 383 28.49 1.15 17.95
N VAL A 384 29.28 0.94 19.01
CA VAL A 384 30.75 0.78 18.91
C VAL A 384 31.12 -0.61 19.40
N CYS A 385 31.22 -1.55 18.46
CA CYS A 385 31.76 -2.88 18.75
C CYS A 385 33.27 -2.76 19.02
N HIS A 386 33.68 -2.98 20.27
CA HIS A 386 35.08 -3.18 20.58
C HIS A 386 35.37 -4.66 20.32
N SER A 387 36.07 -4.97 19.23
CA SER A 387 36.62 -6.32 19.05
C SER A 387 37.59 -6.58 20.20
N VAL A 388 37.24 -7.48 21.10
CA VAL A 388 38.25 -8.11 21.96
C VAL A 388 38.96 -9.09 21.04
N ALA A 389 40.13 -8.71 20.52
CA ALA A 389 41.03 -9.67 19.92
C ALA A 389 41.36 -10.74 20.98
N GLU A 390 41.34 -12.01 20.56
CA GLU A 390 41.64 -13.18 21.39
C GLU A 390 42.88 -13.04 22.28
#